data_AF-A0A7J4B274-F1
#
_entry.id   AF-A0A7J4B274-F1
#
_cell.length_a   1.000
_cell.length_b   1.000
_cell.length_c   1.000
_cell.angle_alpha   90.00
_cell.angle_beta   90.00
_cell.angle_gamma   90.00
#
_symmetry.space_group_name_H-M   'P 1'
#
loop_
_entity.id
_entity.type
_entity.pdbx_description
1 polymer ?
#
loop_
_entity_poly.entity_id
_entity_poly.type
_entity_poly.pdbx_seq_one_letter_code
_entity_poly.pdbx_strand_id
1 'polypeptide(L)' 'MEIREVLKEQLSDKELKQLKTSFDIIGDIIVIEIPKELRKKEKIIADALRKTHPHVKTILKKIGEREGKFRLRKFKKIFG' A
#
# COMPACT_ATOMS: atom_id res chain seq x y z
N MET A 1 -8.49 9.53 10.45
CA MET A 1 -8.09 10.28 9.23
C MET A 1 -8.12 9.33 8.07
N GLU A 2 -8.72 9.72 6.95
CA GLU A 2 -8.66 8.90 5.74
C GLU A 2 -7.30 9.08 5.06
N ILE A 3 -6.74 7.99 4.53
CA ILE A 3 -5.48 8.04 3.78
C ILE A 3 -5.55 8.94 2.57
N ARG A 4 -6.71 9.04 1.93
CA ARG A 4 -6.92 9.89 0.76
C ARG A 4 -6.70 11.36 1.10
N GLU A 5 -7.05 11.79 2.30
CA GLU A 5 -6.83 13.16 2.77
C GLU A 5 -5.34 13.43 2.99
N VAL A 6 -4.63 12.53 3.66
CA VAL A 6 -3.19 12.64 3.90
C VAL A 6 -2.40 12.68 2.59
N LEU A 7 -2.89 11.97 1.58
CA LEU A 7 -2.26 11.86 0.28
C LEU A 7 -2.67 12.96 -0.71
N LYS A 8 -3.72 13.75 -0.44
CA LYS A 8 -4.17 14.85 -1.31
C LYS A 8 -3.10 15.92 -1.53
N GLU A 9 -2.27 16.17 -0.52
CA GLU A 9 -1.19 17.16 -0.59
C GLU A 9 0.08 16.62 -1.27
N GLN A 10 0.19 15.30 -1.46
CA GLN A 10 1.40 14.65 -1.96
C GLN A 10 1.23 13.97 -3.34
N LEU A 11 0.00 13.79 -3.79
CA LEU A 11 -0.36 13.20 -5.07
C LEU A 11 -1.21 14.17 -5.89
N SER A 12 -1.00 14.17 -7.21
CA SER A 12 -1.86 14.91 -8.14
C SER A 12 -3.25 14.27 -8.23
N ASP A 13 -4.24 15.02 -8.71
CA ASP A 13 -5.61 14.50 -8.89
C ASP A 13 -5.68 13.25 -9.76
N LYS A 14 -4.81 13.15 -10.79
CA LYS A 14 -4.72 11.97 -11.65
C LYS A 14 -4.25 10.74 -10.87
N GLU A 15 -3.26 10.93 -10.02
CA GLU A 15 -2.70 9.85 -9.20
C GLU A 15 -3.65 9.44 -8.06
N LEU A 16 -4.34 10.41 -7.45
CA LEU A 16 -5.38 10.15 -6.44
C LEU A 16 -6.54 9.33 -7.00
N LYS A 17 -6.90 9.53 -8.28
CA LYS A 17 -7.90 8.70 -8.96
C LYS A 17 -7.42 7.26 -9.21
N GLN A 18 -6.12 7.05 -9.35
CA GLN A 18 -5.53 5.72 -9.54
C GLN A 18 -5.21 5.01 -8.23
N LEU A 19 -5.16 5.75 -7.12
CA LEU A 19 -4.88 5.20 -5.81
C LEU A 19 -5.96 4.19 -5.42
N LYS A 20 -5.54 2.94 -5.17
CA LYS A 20 -6.39 1.95 -4.52
C LYS A 20 -6.48 2.28 -3.03
N THR A 21 -7.67 2.64 -2.57
CA THR A 21 -7.95 2.94 -1.16
C THR A 21 -8.17 1.69 -0.32
N SER A 22 -8.47 0.56 -0.95
CA SER A 22 -8.62 -0.72 -0.25
C SER A 22 -7.26 -1.38 0.00
N PHE A 23 -7.06 -1.84 1.23
CA PHE A 23 -5.91 -2.60 1.67
C PHE A 23 -6.32 -3.60 2.75
N ASP A 24 -5.51 -4.63 2.93
CA ASP A 24 -5.74 -5.64 3.96
C ASP A 24 -4.83 -5.34 5.16
N ILE A 25 -5.37 -5.45 6.37
CA ILE A 25 -4.61 -5.38 7.63
C ILE A 25 -4.62 -6.78 8.25
N ILE A 26 -3.44 -7.32 8.53
CA ILE A 26 -3.25 -8.64 9.15
C ILE A 26 -2.30 -8.44 10.34
N GLY A 27 -2.86 -8.37 11.55
CA GLY A 27 -2.09 -8.06 12.76
C GLY A 27 -1.43 -6.68 12.65
N ASP A 28 -0.10 -6.64 12.71
CA ASP A 28 0.72 -5.44 12.54
C ASP A 28 1.29 -5.26 11.13
N ILE A 29 0.74 -6.00 10.15
CA ILE A 29 1.15 -5.97 8.75
C ILE A 29 0.03 -5.41 7.87
N ILE A 30 0.35 -4.40 7.06
CA ILE A 30 -0.53 -3.92 5.99
C ILE A 30 -0.10 -4.50 4.65
N VAL A 31 -1.07 -4.95 3.87
CA VAL A 31 -0.86 -5.41 2.49
C VAL A 31 -1.62 -4.51 1.53
N ILE A 32 -0.87 -3.80 0.68
CA ILE A 32 -1.40 -2.87 -0.32
C ILE A 32 -1.17 -3.36 -1.74
N GLU A 33 -2.00 -2.88 -2.66
CA GLU A 33 -1.81 -3.05 -4.08
C GLU A 33 -1.52 -1.69 -4.70
N ILE A 34 -0.35 -1.54 -5.31
CA ILE A 34 0.06 -0.28 -5.93
C ILE A 34 0.11 -0.47 -7.44
N PRO A 35 -0.68 0.30 -8.20
CA PRO A 35 -0.68 0.24 -9.65
C PRO A 35 0.65 0.79 -10.21
N LYS A 36 0.97 0.46 -11.46
CA LYS A 36 2.32 0.69 -12.03
C LYS A 36 2.70 2.17 -12.05
N GLU A 37 1.70 3.03 -12.24
CA GLU A 37 1.80 4.49 -12.31
C GLU A 37 2.29 5.09 -10.97
N LEU A 38 1.91 4.48 -9.85
CA LEU A 38 2.25 4.93 -8.50
C LEU A 38 3.50 4.26 -7.93
N ARG A 39 4.23 3.47 -8.72
CA ARG A 39 5.45 2.76 -8.27
C ARG A 39 6.55 3.68 -7.73
N LYS A 40 6.63 4.92 -8.22
CA LYS A 40 7.60 5.90 -7.71
C LYS A 40 7.19 6.49 -6.37
N LYS A 41 5.91 6.36 -6.00
CA LYS A 41 5.29 6.94 -4.80
C LYS A 41 4.97 5.90 -3.73
N GLU A 42 5.47 4.67 -3.87
CA GLU A 42 5.25 3.58 -2.90
C GLU A 42 5.65 3.97 -1.47
N LYS A 43 6.77 4.71 -1.34
CA LYS A 43 7.25 5.21 -0.04
C LYS A 43 6.31 6.24 0.58
N ILE A 44 5.84 7.20 -0.23
CA ILE A 44 4.90 8.24 0.20
C ILE A 44 3.60 7.62 0.71
N ILE A 45 3.07 6.64 -0.04
CA ILE A 45 1.87 5.90 0.35
C ILE A 45 2.10 5.12 1.65
N ALA A 46 3.26 4.46 1.80
CA ALA A 46 3.62 3.74 3.01
C ALA A 46 3.76 4.67 4.23
N ASP A 47 4.34 5.86 4.06
CA ASP A 47 4.45 6.84 5.14
C ASP A 47 3.08 7.38 5.57
N ALA A 48 2.18 7.64 4.63
CA ALA A 48 0.80 8.01 4.94
C ALA A 48 0.09 6.88 5.71
N LEU A 49 0.21 5.62 5.26
CA LEU A 49 -0.32 4.46 5.95
C LEU A 49 0.19 4.34 7.39
N ARG A 50 1.49 4.60 7.61
CA ARG A 50 2.10 4.58 8.94
C ARG A 50 1.57 5.68 9.86
N LYS A 51 1.39 6.89 9.33
CA LYS A 51 0.79 8.01 10.09
C LYS A 51 -0.64 7.70 10.49
N THR A 52 -1.42 7.09 9.60
CA THR A 52 -2.81 6.73 9.86
C THR A 52 -2.95 5.48 10.75
N HIS A 53 -2.02 4.53 10.66
CA HIS A 53 -2.04 3.27 11.40
C HIS A 53 -0.73 3.09 12.19
N PRO A 54 -0.58 3.76 13.35
CA PRO A 54 0.68 3.80 14.09
C PRO A 54 1.11 2.45 14.69
N HIS A 55 0.19 1.49 14.82
CA HIS A 55 0.47 0.13 15.33
C HIS A 55 1.11 -0.79 14.29
N VAL A 56 1.11 -0.38 13.02
CA VAL A 56 1.62 -1.20 11.90
C VAL A 56 3.14 -1.13 11.87
N LYS A 57 3.76 -2.31 11.87
CA LYS A 57 5.23 -2.45 11.80
C LYS A 57 5.72 -2.75 10.41
N THR A 58 4.93 -3.40 9.57
CA THR A 58 5.36 -3.81 8.23
C THR A 58 4.33 -3.44 7.17
N ILE A 59 4.78 -2.94 6.02
CA ILE A 59 3.93 -2.66 4.86
C ILE A 59 4.46 -3.43 3.65
N LEU A 60 3.58 -4.23 3.05
CA LEU A 60 3.86 -5.11 1.93
C LEU A 60 3.05 -4.71 0.69
N LYS A 61 3.68 -4.79 -0.48
CA LYS A 61 3.03 -4.63 -1.78
C LYS A 61 2.79 -6.00 -2.42
N LYS A 62 1.57 -6.26 -2.89
CA LYS A 62 1.28 -7.43 -3.74
C LYS A 62 2.10 -7.36 -5.04
N ILE A 63 2.88 -8.40 -5.34
CA ILE A 63 3.56 -8.54 -6.63
C ILE A 63 3.03 -9.80 -7.32
N GLY A 64 2.19 -9.61 -8.33
CA GLY A 64 1.73 -10.71 -9.17
C GLY A 64 0.59 -11.55 -8.59
N GLU A 65 0.34 -12.66 -9.27
CA GLU A 65 -0.78 -13.57 -9.01
C GLU A 65 -0.43 -14.61 -7.94
N ARG A 66 -1.41 -15.46 -7.61
CA ARG A 66 -1.21 -16.59 -6.71
C ARG A 66 -0.64 -17.75 -7.53
N GLU A 67 0.37 -18.42 -7.01
CA GLU A 67 1.10 -19.50 -7.69
C GLU A 67 1.11 -20.78 -6.84
N GLY A 68 1.18 -21.93 -7.52
CA GLY A 68 1.35 -23.25 -6.90
C GLY A 68 0.09 -23.81 -6.20
N LYS A 69 0.21 -25.06 -5.73
CA LYS A 69 -0.89 -25.80 -5.07
C LYS A 69 -1.40 -25.12 -3.80
N PHE A 70 -0.52 -24.42 -3.09
CA PHE A 70 -0.84 -23.67 -1.87
C PHE A 70 -1.28 -22.22 -2.14
N ARG A 71 -1.38 -21.81 -3.42
CA ARG A 71 -1.82 -20.48 -3.84
C ARG A 71 -1.05 -19.34 -3.17
N LEU A 72 0.26 -19.50 -3.04
CA LEU A 72 1.13 -18.52 -2.42
C LEU A 72 1.22 -17.27 -3.30
N ARG A 73 1.32 -16.10 -2.67
CA ARG A 73 1.43 -14.82 -3.38
C ARG A 73 2.77 -14.17 -3.06
N LYS A 74 3.40 -13.55 -4.05
CA LYS A 74 4.65 -12.80 -3.86
C LYS A 74 4.34 -11.39 -3.34
N PHE A 75 5.19 -10.92 -2.43
CA PHE A 75 5.07 -9.60 -1.82
C PHE A 75 6.40 -8.86 -1.86
N LYS A 76 6.36 -7.53 -2.01
CA LYS A 76 7.51 -6.64 -1.82
C LYS A 76 7.38 -5.95 -0.48
N LYS A 77 8.40 -6.01 0.36
CA LYS A 77 8.47 -5.12 1.53
C LYS A 77 8.70 -3.68 1.07
N ILE A 78 7.86 -2.75 1.53
CA ILE A 78 8.05 -1.30 1.33
C ILE A 78 8.57 -0.66 2.61
N PHE A 79 8.02 -1.07 3.77
CA PHE A 79 8.36 -0.53 5.08
C PHE A 79 8.38 -1.65 6.14
N GLY A 80 9.17 -1.44 7.19
CA GLY A 80 9.30 -2.28 8.39
C GLY A 80 10.68 -2.85 8.60
#